data_AF-A0A849GTG2-F1
#
_entry.id   AF-A0A849GTG2-F1
#
_cell.length_a   1.000
_cell.length_b   1.000
_cell.length_c   1.000
_cell.angle_alpha   90.00
_cell.angle_beta   90.00
_cell.angle_gamma   90.00
#
_symmetry.space_group_name_H-M   'P 1'
#
loop_
_entity.id
_entity.type
_entity.pdbx_description
1 polymer ?
#
loop_
_entity_poly.entity_id
_entity_poly.type
_entity_poly.pdbx_seq_one_letter_code
_entity_poly.pdbx_strand_id
1 'polypeptide(L)'
;MIKALIAAILLVWTTSNAVAQTRSEVQTFERAVTAMQKGDIRAALLTADGAGPVARDIIEWHRLRNGGGDFDSVQRFLKRRSDWPGLQLMRRKGEAHLPLGSRADEVIAFFAGEPPQTGGGALSLITAYRAKGLAADAETEAVRAWLTMILSTADEDALMRDYGNILKPYHEARLDMLLWRGADQNIGRMVPRVSKGWKALASARMGLRGAVKGIDTLVAAVPNNLSNHPGLLFERMQWRARKAATKTPSN
;
A
#
# COMPACT_ATOMS: atom_id res chain seq x y z
N MET A 1 -18.59 -14.12 71.40
CA MET A 1 -17.21 -13.63 71.17
C MET A 1 -16.84 -13.91 69.72
N ILE A 2 -17.04 -12.91 68.84
CA ILE A 2 -16.77 -13.00 67.39
C ILE A 2 -15.53 -12.15 67.14
N LYS A 3 -14.42 -12.76 66.68
CA LYS A 3 -13.19 -12.04 66.31
C LYS A 3 -13.15 -11.88 64.80
N ALA A 4 -13.21 -10.62 64.36
CA ALA A 4 -12.99 -10.20 62.98
C ALA A 4 -11.51 -10.33 62.61
N LEU A 5 -11.23 -10.78 61.38
CA LEU A 5 -9.88 -10.81 60.80
C LEU A 5 -9.94 -10.02 59.49
N ILE A 6 -9.39 -8.80 59.51
CA ILE A 6 -9.23 -7.95 58.33
C ILE A 6 -7.86 -8.28 57.72
N ALA A 7 -7.86 -8.85 56.52
CA ALA A 7 -6.65 -9.06 55.74
C ALA A 7 -6.33 -7.77 54.96
N ALA A 8 -5.21 -7.14 55.28
CA ALA A 8 -4.70 -5.96 54.59
C ALA A 8 -4.01 -6.39 53.29
N ILE A 9 -4.56 -5.97 52.14
CA ILE A 9 -3.92 -6.08 50.83
C ILE A 9 -3.06 -4.83 50.64
N LEU A 10 -1.73 -5.01 50.70
CA LEU A 10 -0.76 -3.98 50.33
C LEU A 10 -0.62 -3.94 48.80
N LEU A 11 -1.30 -2.99 48.17
CA LEU A 11 -1.08 -2.64 46.77
C LEU A 11 0.24 -1.83 46.69
N VAL A 12 1.33 -2.49 46.31
CA VAL A 12 2.59 -1.81 45.96
C VAL A 12 2.39 -1.14 44.61
N TRP A 13 2.07 0.15 44.62
CA TRP A 13 2.15 1.00 43.43
C TRP A 13 3.64 1.23 43.14
N THR A 14 4.22 0.43 42.26
CA THR A 14 5.48 0.82 41.63
C THR A 14 5.18 2.03 40.74
N THR A 15 5.39 3.23 41.26
CA THR A 15 5.45 4.44 40.44
C THR A 15 6.61 4.25 39.47
N SER A 16 6.32 3.89 38.23
CA SER A 16 7.28 4.03 37.14
C SER A 16 7.73 5.48 37.16
N ASN A 17 8.95 5.75 37.61
CA ASN A 17 9.53 7.07 37.54
C ASN A 17 9.62 7.45 36.05
N ALA A 18 8.68 8.26 35.58
CA ALA A 18 8.81 8.91 34.30
C ALA A 18 9.95 9.92 34.42
N VAL A 19 11.15 9.53 34.01
CA VAL A 19 12.29 10.45 33.90
C VAL A 19 11.98 11.39 32.74
N ALA A 20 11.68 12.65 33.06
CA ALA A 20 11.50 13.69 32.06
C ALA A 20 12.85 13.95 31.34
N GLN A 21 12.80 14.20 30.02
CA GLN A 21 13.99 14.56 29.25
C GLN A 21 14.62 15.84 29.81
N THR A 22 15.95 15.84 29.89
CA THR A 22 16.73 17.01 30.30
C THR A 22 16.66 18.10 29.24
N ARG A 23 16.81 19.36 29.65
CA ARG A 23 16.87 20.52 28.73
C ARG A 23 17.97 20.36 27.68
N SER A 24 19.10 19.76 28.06
CA SER A 24 20.23 19.46 27.16
C SER A 24 19.90 18.40 26.12
N GLU A 25 19.13 17.36 26.48
CA GLU A 25 18.67 16.34 25.52
C GLU A 25 17.68 16.96 24.54
N VAL A 26 16.76 17.81 25.00
CA VAL A 26 15.81 18.53 24.13
C VAL A 26 16.56 19.41 23.12
N GLN A 27 17.50 20.24 23.57
CA GLN A 27 18.31 21.08 22.68
C GLN A 27 19.17 20.27 21.70
N THR A 28 19.64 19.08 22.12
CA THR A 28 20.40 18.18 21.24
C THR A 28 19.49 17.57 20.19
N PHE A 29 18.26 17.20 20.54
CA PHE A 29 17.27 16.72 19.60
C PHE A 29 16.82 17.80 18.60
N GLU A 30 16.61 19.05 19.04
CA GLU A 30 16.30 20.18 18.15
C GLU A 30 17.38 20.37 17.07
N ARG A 31 18.66 20.23 17.46
CA ARG A 31 19.79 20.28 16.51
C ARG A 31 19.77 19.12 15.53
N ALA A 32 19.45 17.91 16.00
CA ALA A 32 19.30 16.74 15.13
C ALA A 32 18.16 16.91 14.11
N VAL A 33 17.01 17.42 14.55
CA VAL A 33 15.86 17.74 13.66
C VAL A 33 16.24 18.82 12.66
N THR A 34 16.95 19.86 13.08
CA THR A 34 17.44 20.92 12.19
C THR A 34 18.37 20.35 11.11
N ALA A 35 19.28 19.45 11.46
CA ALA A 35 20.16 18.79 10.50
C ALA A 35 19.36 17.92 9.50
N MET A 36 18.36 17.18 9.99
CA MET A 36 17.47 16.37 9.15
C MET A 36 16.68 17.22 8.15
N GLN A 37 16.14 18.37 8.59
CA GLN A 37 15.41 19.31 7.73
C GLN A 37 16.30 19.90 6.63
N LYS A 38 17.60 20.04 6.88
CA LYS A 38 18.61 20.46 5.89
C LYS A 38 19.05 19.33 4.96
N GLY A 39 18.54 18.11 5.14
CA GLY A 39 18.91 16.93 4.37
C GLY A 39 20.18 16.22 4.85
N ASP A 40 20.85 16.71 5.90
CA ASP A 40 22.03 16.05 6.47
C ASP A 40 21.63 14.96 7.46
N ILE A 41 21.17 13.85 6.90
CA ILE A 41 20.67 12.70 7.65
C ILE A 41 21.78 12.06 8.51
N ARG A 42 23.04 12.09 8.04
CA ARG A 42 24.17 11.54 8.78
C ARG A 42 24.42 12.37 10.04
N ALA A 43 24.50 13.69 9.91
CA ALA A 43 24.66 14.57 11.07
C ALA A 43 23.46 14.50 12.01
N ALA A 44 22.24 14.38 11.48
CA ALA A 44 21.03 14.21 12.28
C ALA A 44 21.08 12.96 13.16
N LEU A 45 21.43 11.80 12.60
CA LEU A 45 21.53 10.54 13.35
C LEU A 45 22.62 10.60 14.43
N LEU A 46 23.81 11.11 14.08
CA LEU A 46 24.92 11.25 15.03
C LEU A 46 24.58 12.22 16.17
N THR A 47 23.91 13.33 15.86
CA THR A 47 23.50 14.30 16.88
C THR A 47 22.43 13.70 17.80
N ALA A 48 21.50 12.93 17.23
CA ALA A 48 20.42 12.30 17.98
C ALA A 48 20.90 11.22 18.97
N ASP A 49 22.09 10.63 18.76
CA ASP A 49 22.70 9.70 19.73
C ASP A 49 22.91 10.36 21.10
N GLY A 50 23.26 11.65 21.12
CA GLY A 50 23.42 12.43 22.35
C GLY A 50 22.11 12.88 23.00
N ALA A 51 20.96 12.67 22.35
CA ALA A 51 19.63 13.01 22.87
C ALA A 51 18.83 11.78 23.33
N GLY A 52 19.48 10.61 23.32
CA GLY A 52 18.90 9.34 23.78
C GLY A 52 18.29 8.48 22.66
N PRO A 53 17.95 7.22 22.98
CA PRO A 53 17.56 6.22 21.98
C PRO A 53 16.27 6.57 21.23
N VAL A 54 15.30 7.20 21.90
CA VAL A 54 14.03 7.62 21.27
C VAL A 54 14.27 8.75 20.25
N ALA A 55 15.14 9.71 20.57
CA ALA A 55 15.49 10.79 19.65
C ALA A 55 16.11 10.26 18.36
N ARG A 56 17.06 9.31 18.47
CA ARG A 56 17.62 8.62 17.30
C ARG A 56 16.56 7.87 16.50
N ASP A 57 15.67 7.14 17.18
CA ASP A 57 14.62 6.38 16.51
C ASP A 57 13.65 7.30 15.75
N ILE A 58 13.36 8.52 16.23
CA ILE A 58 12.53 9.49 15.50
C ILE A 58 13.19 9.92 14.18
N ILE A 59 14.48 10.21 14.21
CA ILE A 59 15.23 10.58 12.99
C ILE A 59 15.29 9.41 12.01
N GLU A 60 15.58 8.20 12.50
CA GLU A 60 15.61 7.00 11.65
C GLU A 60 14.23 6.68 11.07
N TRP A 61 13.17 6.79 11.86
CA TRP A 61 11.80 6.62 11.41
C TRP A 61 11.43 7.58 10.28
N HIS A 62 11.80 8.86 10.42
CA HIS A 62 11.61 9.85 9.36
C HIS A 62 12.40 9.48 8.09
N ARG A 63 13.66 9.07 8.23
CA ARG A 63 14.50 8.62 7.11
C ARG A 63 13.86 7.47 6.35
N LEU A 64 13.49 6.41 7.06
CA LEU A 64 12.93 5.18 6.48
C LEU A 64 11.55 5.41 5.85
N ARG A 65 10.69 6.22 6.47
CA ARG A 65 9.38 6.59 5.90
C ARG A 65 9.48 7.46 4.64
N ASN A 66 10.60 8.13 4.44
CA ASN A 66 10.89 8.86 3.22
C ASN A 66 11.60 8.00 2.16
N GLY A 67 11.81 6.70 2.44
CA GLY A 67 12.48 5.76 1.53
C GLY A 67 14.01 5.80 1.58
N GLY A 68 14.58 6.50 2.56
CA GLY A 68 16.01 6.40 2.85
C GLY A 68 16.33 5.10 3.58
N GLY A 69 17.61 4.70 3.57
CA GLY A 69 18.07 3.45 4.18
C GLY A 69 17.98 2.25 3.25
N ASP A 70 18.34 1.10 3.80
CA ASP A 70 18.36 -0.20 3.14
C ASP A 70 17.37 -1.16 3.82
N PHE A 71 17.23 -2.37 3.25
CA PHE A 71 16.36 -3.41 3.81
C PHE A 71 16.68 -3.75 5.26
N ASP A 72 17.97 -3.82 5.62
CA ASP A 72 18.42 -4.14 6.98
C ASP A 72 18.02 -3.05 7.98
N SER A 73 18.08 -1.79 7.57
CA SER A 73 17.63 -0.67 8.39
C SER A 73 16.13 -0.75 8.64
N VAL A 74 15.32 -1.07 7.62
CA VAL A 74 13.88 -1.29 7.76
C VAL A 74 13.57 -2.47 8.69
N GLN A 75 14.19 -3.63 8.48
CA GLN A 75 13.98 -4.81 9.32
C GLN A 75 14.37 -4.54 10.79
N ARG A 76 15.53 -3.92 11.04
CA ARG A 76 15.97 -3.57 12.40
C ARG A 76 14.99 -2.63 13.08
N PHE A 77 14.48 -1.64 12.34
CA PHE A 77 13.51 -0.70 12.89
C PHE A 77 12.20 -1.40 13.26
N LEU A 78 11.62 -2.18 12.33
CA LEU A 78 10.37 -2.91 12.54
C LEU A 78 10.45 -3.91 13.70
N LYS A 79 11.60 -4.58 13.86
CA LYS A 79 11.85 -5.50 14.99
C LYS A 79 11.92 -4.76 16.33
N ARG A 80 12.54 -3.58 16.36
CA ARG A 80 12.72 -2.81 17.60
C ARG A 80 11.46 -2.03 18.00
N ARG A 81 10.68 -1.55 17.02
CA ARG A 81 9.58 -0.60 17.17
C ARG A 81 8.34 -1.04 16.38
N SER A 82 7.78 -2.19 16.73
CA SER A 82 6.68 -2.83 15.99
C SER A 82 5.32 -2.15 16.11
N ASP A 83 5.16 -1.22 17.05
CA ASP A 83 3.92 -0.49 17.39
C ASP A 83 3.97 0.99 16.97
N TRP A 84 5.02 1.40 16.27
CA TRP A 84 5.22 2.81 15.91
C TRP A 84 4.24 3.32 14.85
N PRO A 85 4.01 4.64 14.79
CA PRO A 85 3.05 5.20 13.86
C PRO A 85 3.49 5.05 12.39
N GLY A 86 2.57 4.62 11.54
CA GLY A 86 2.70 4.53 10.09
C GLY A 86 3.88 3.68 9.60
N LEU A 87 4.11 2.54 10.26
CA LEU A 87 4.96 1.47 9.75
C LEU A 87 4.49 0.99 8.38
N GLN A 88 3.20 1.04 8.08
CA GLN A 88 2.64 0.77 6.75
C GLN A 88 3.36 1.51 5.63
N LEU A 89 3.53 2.83 5.79
CA LEU A 89 4.22 3.65 4.81
C LEU A 89 5.71 3.28 4.75
N MET A 90 6.33 3.04 5.90
CA MET A 90 7.73 2.61 5.97
C MET A 90 7.96 1.30 5.22
N ARG A 91 7.10 0.30 5.43
CA ARG A 91 7.17 -1.00 4.74
C ARG A 91 7.05 -0.82 3.23
N ARG A 92 6.04 -0.09 2.78
CA ARG A 92 5.85 0.24 1.36
C ARG A 92 7.09 0.88 0.73
N LYS A 93 7.71 1.84 1.44
CA LYS A 93 8.93 2.51 0.97
C LYS A 93 10.15 1.59 0.98
N GLY A 94 10.21 0.69 1.97
CA GLY A 94 11.26 -0.33 2.08
C GLY A 94 11.22 -1.39 0.99
N GLU A 95 10.07 -1.65 0.35
CA GLU A 95 9.97 -2.63 -0.75
C GLU A 95 10.92 -2.35 -1.91
N ALA A 96 11.26 -1.08 -2.16
CA ALA A 96 12.21 -0.68 -3.21
C ALA A 96 13.65 -1.16 -2.95
N HIS A 97 13.97 -1.56 -1.71
CA HIS A 97 15.31 -1.94 -1.28
C HIS A 97 15.46 -3.45 -1.04
N LEU A 98 14.46 -4.25 -1.43
CA LEU A 98 14.46 -5.69 -1.18
C LEU A 98 15.59 -6.40 -1.94
N PRO A 99 16.32 -7.33 -1.29
CA PRO A 99 17.35 -8.11 -1.96
C PRO A 99 16.71 -9.09 -2.95
N LEU A 100 17.20 -9.08 -4.20
CA LEU A 100 16.74 -10.01 -5.22
C LEU A 100 17.37 -11.39 -5.03
N GLY A 101 16.55 -12.39 -4.70
CA GLY A 101 16.90 -13.83 -4.73
C GLY A 101 17.92 -14.32 -3.69
N SER A 102 18.88 -13.51 -3.27
CA SER A 102 19.99 -13.91 -2.38
C SER A 102 19.56 -14.12 -0.91
N ARG A 103 18.47 -13.48 -0.49
CA ARG A 103 17.94 -13.54 0.89
C ARG A 103 16.46 -13.91 0.87
N ALA A 104 16.11 -14.94 0.09
CA ALA A 104 14.72 -15.33 -0.16
C ALA A 104 13.90 -15.58 1.12
N ASP A 105 14.47 -16.27 2.11
CA ASP A 105 13.79 -16.54 3.39
C ASP A 105 13.45 -15.25 4.14
N GLU A 106 14.33 -14.24 4.09
CA GLU A 106 14.10 -12.96 4.75
C GLU A 106 13.05 -12.11 4.03
N VAL A 107 13.00 -12.17 2.69
CA VAL A 107 11.95 -11.51 1.90
C VAL A 107 10.59 -12.15 2.17
N ILE A 108 10.51 -13.48 2.22
CA ILE A 108 9.28 -14.19 2.57
C ILE A 108 8.85 -13.82 3.99
N ALA A 109 9.76 -13.86 4.96
CA ALA A 109 9.49 -13.49 6.34
C ALA A 109 9.07 -12.01 6.48
N PHE A 110 9.62 -11.11 5.67
CA PHE A 110 9.19 -9.73 5.62
C PHE A 110 7.70 -9.64 5.27
N PHE A 111 7.23 -10.36 4.25
CA PHE A 111 5.83 -10.29 3.82
C PHE A 111 4.85 -11.22 4.57
N ALA A 112 5.32 -12.08 5.47
CA ALA A 112 4.47 -13.07 6.16
C ALA A 112 3.30 -12.45 6.97
N GLY A 113 3.48 -11.25 7.52
CA GLY A 113 2.41 -10.55 8.26
C GLY A 113 1.63 -9.53 7.43
N GLU A 114 2.24 -9.03 6.35
CA GLU A 114 1.70 -7.94 5.55
C GLU A 114 2.10 -8.14 4.09
N PRO A 115 1.12 -8.32 3.18
CA PRO A 115 1.43 -8.58 1.78
C PRO A 115 2.09 -7.37 1.11
N PRO A 116 2.78 -7.58 -0.02
CA PRO A 116 3.37 -6.50 -0.79
C PRO A 116 2.36 -5.42 -1.15
N GLN A 117 2.81 -4.16 -1.05
CA GLN A 117 2.02 -2.95 -1.33
C GLN A 117 2.36 -2.32 -2.67
N THR A 118 3.43 -2.78 -3.32
CA THR A 118 3.89 -2.32 -4.63
C THR A 118 4.07 -3.49 -5.61
N GLY A 119 4.05 -3.20 -6.92
CA GLY A 119 4.35 -4.19 -7.95
C GLY A 119 5.76 -4.76 -7.82
N GLY A 120 6.75 -3.91 -7.57
CA GLY A 120 8.13 -4.34 -7.31
C GLY A 120 8.27 -5.24 -6.08
N GLY A 121 7.53 -4.96 -5.00
CA GLY A 121 7.48 -5.82 -3.83
C GLY A 121 6.84 -7.18 -4.13
N ALA A 122 5.75 -7.21 -4.90
CA ALA A 122 5.11 -8.46 -5.34
C ALA A 122 6.08 -9.31 -6.18
N LEU A 123 6.78 -8.69 -7.14
CA LEU A 123 7.79 -9.37 -7.95
C LEU A 123 8.98 -9.86 -7.12
N SER A 124 9.38 -9.12 -6.09
CA SER A 124 10.43 -9.54 -5.16
C SER A 124 10.01 -10.77 -4.36
N LEU A 125 8.76 -10.79 -3.86
CA LEU A 125 8.20 -11.95 -3.16
C LEU A 125 8.06 -13.17 -4.09
N ILE A 126 7.57 -12.97 -5.31
CA ILE A 126 7.50 -14.02 -6.34
C ILE A 126 8.89 -14.60 -6.61
N THR A 127 9.91 -13.74 -6.74
CA THR A 127 11.31 -14.17 -6.95
C THR A 127 11.82 -14.98 -5.76
N ALA A 128 11.51 -14.56 -4.54
CA ALA A 128 11.88 -15.28 -3.33
C ALA A 128 11.21 -16.66 -3.26
N TYR A 129 9.90 -16.76 -3.53
CA TYR A 129 9.21 -18.05 -3.59
C TYR A 129 9.82 -18.99 -4.64
N ARG A 130 10.13 -18.48 -5.84
CA ARG A 130 10.78 -19.27 -6.89
C ARG A 130 12.16 -19.78 -6.45
N ALA A 131 12.96 -18.94 -5.78
CA ALA A 131 14.26 -19.35 -5.25
C ALA A 131 14.16 -20.46 -4.19
N LYS A 132 13.01 -20.60 -3.52
CA LYS A 132 12.71 -21.67 -2.55
C LYS A 132 11.99 -22.88 -3.15
N GLY A 133 11.75 -22.90 -4.48
CA GLY A 133 10.97 -23.95 -5.13
C GLY A 133 9.47 -23.92 -4.83
N LEU A 134 8.97 -22.80 -4.29
CA LEU A 134 7.57 -22.61 -3.88
C LEU A 134 6.73 -22.04 -5.04
N ALA A 135 6.54 -22.84 -6.09
CA ALA A 135 5.86 -22.38 -7.32
C ALA A 135 4.40 -21.94 -7.08
N ALA A 136 3.64 -22.69 -6.29
CA ALA A 136 2.24 -22.38 -6.01
C ALA A 136 2.06 -21.04 -5.27
N ASP A 137 2.96 -20.72 -4.33
CA ASP A 137 2.95 -19.43 -3.63
C ASP A 137 3.30 -18.27 -4.56
N ALA A 138 4.24 -18.49 -5.49
CA ALA A 138 4.60 -17.51 -6.51
C ALA A 138 3.42 -17.21 -7.46
N GLU A 139 2.70 -18.23 -7.90
CA GLU A 139 1.49 -18.08 -8.73
C GLU A 139 0.37 -17.36 -7.98
N THR A 140 0.17 -17.71 -6.71
CA THR A 140 -0.83 -17.07 -5.83
C THR A 140 -0.55 -15.59 -5.68
N GLU A 141 0.71 -15.22 -5.42
CA GLU A 141 1.12 -13.81 -5.33
C GLU A 141 0.95 -13.07 -6.66
N ALA A 142 1.27 -13.71 -7.79
CA ALA A 142 1.06 -13.13 -9.12
C ALA A 142 -0.43 -12.80 -9.36
N VAL A 143 -1.34 -13.72 -9.05
CA VAL A 143 -2.79 -13.50 -9.17
C VAL A 143 -3.26 -12.40 -8.23
N ARG A 144 -2.79 -12.39 -6.97
CA ARG A 144 -3.13 -11.35 -5.99
C ARG A 144 -2.72 -9.96 -6.48
N ALA A 145 -1.47 -9.80 -6.89
CA ALA A 145 -0.95 -8.53 -7.41
C ALA A 145 -1.75 -8.09 -8.65
N TRP A 146 -2.04 -9.02 -9.56
CA TRP A 146 -2.82 -8.76 -10.76
C TRP A 146 -4.24 -8.25 -10.47
N LEU A 147 -4.92 -8.83 -9.49
CA LEU A 147 -6.30 -8.48 -9.16
C LEU A 147 -6.43 -7.23 -8.28
N THR A 148 -5.38 -6.83 -7.56
CA THR A 148 -5.50 -5.82 -6.50
C THR A 148 -4.66 -4.56 -6.72
N MET A 149 -3.66 -4.58 -7.61
CA MET A 149 -2.72 -3.49 -7.78
C MET A 149 -2.88 -2.72 -9.09
N ILE A 150 -2.70 -1.41 -8.99
CA ILE A 150 -2.34 -0.55 -10.13
C ILE A 150 -0.84 -0.73 -10.34
N LEU A 151 -0.47 -1.35 -11.46
CA LEU A 151 0.91 -1.73 -11.74
C LEU A 151 1.57 -0.71 -12.66
N SER A 152 2.88 -0.54 -12.47
CA SER A 152 3.70 0.10 -13.50
C SER A 152 3.69 -0.76 -14.77
N THR A 153 4.00 -0.16 -15.93
CA THR A 153 4.10 -0.93 -17.17
C THR A 153 5.13 -2.06 -17.04
N ALA A 154 6.29 -1.77 -16.44
CA ALA A 154 7.34 -2.75 -16.23
C ALA A 154 6.89 -3.93 -15.34
N ASP A 155 6.18 -3.65 -14.24
CA ASP A 155 5.71 -4.73 -13.35
C ASP A 155 4.62 -5.58 -14.01
N GLU A 156 3.70 -4.93 -14.74
CA GLU A 156 2.64 -5.62 -15.48
C GLU A 156 3.21 -6.54 -16.56
N ASP A 157 4.20 -6.05 -17.32
CA ASP A 157 4.86 -6.82 -18.36
C ASP A 157 5.64 -8.01 -17.79
N ALA A 158 6.31 -7.81 -16.65
CA ALA A 158 7.00 -8.89 -15.94
C ALA A 158 6.03 -10.00 -15.50
N LEU A 159 4.89 -9.65 -14.91
CA LEU A 159 3.86 -10.61 -14.53
C LEU A 159 3.25 -11.32 -15.74
N MET A 160 2.94 -10.59 -16.81
CA MET A 160 2.35 -11.20 -18.01
C MET A 160 3.32 -12.12 -18.75
N ARG A 161 4.61 -11.79 -18.78
CA ARG A 161 5.65 -12.63 -19.37
C ARG A 161 5.76 -13.98 -18.67
N ASP A 162 5.75 -13.98 -17.34
CA ASP A 162 6.02 -15.18 -16.55
C ASP A 162 4.74 -15.97 -16.19
N TYR A 163 3.60 -15.29 -16.04
CA TYR A 163 2.35 -15.87 -15.52
C TYR A 163 1.14 -15.65 -16.43
N GLY A 164 1.31 -15.17 -17.67
CA GLY A 164 0.19 -14.79 -18.55
C GLY A 164 -0.89 -15.85 -18.73
N ASN A 165 -0.52 -17.14 -18.77
CA ASN A 165 -1.50 -18.24 -18.86
C ASN A 165 -2.38 -18.35 -17.61
N ILE A 166 -1.80 -18.16 -16.42
CA ILE A 166 -2.49 -18.22 -15.13
C ILE A 166 -3.32 -16.95 -14.91
N LEU A 167 -2.86 -15.80 -15.42
CA LEU A 167 -3.54 -14.52 -15.27
C LEU A 167 -4.72 -14.34 -16.24
N LYS A 168 -4.74 -15.08 -17.36
CA LYS A 168 -5.75 -14.96 -18.43
C LYS A 168 -7.21 -15.04 -17.93
N PRO A 169 -7.60 -15.99 -17.06
CA PRO A 169 -8.96 -16.05 -16.52
C PRO A 169 -9.37 -14.82 -15.71
N TYR A 170 -8.40 -14.04 -15.21
CA TYR A 170 -8.62 -12.89 -14.32
C TYR A 170 -8.63 -11.54 -15.03
N HIS A 171 -8.48 -11.50 -16.36
CA HIS A 171 -8.40 -10.24 -17.10
C HIS A 171 -9.62 -9.33 -16.91
N GLU A 172 -10.83 -9.90 -16.92
CA GLU A 172 -12.08 -9.13 -16.78
C GLU A 172 -12.22 -8.57 -15.36
N ALA A 173 -11.90 -9.37 -14.34
CA ALA A 173 -11.88 -8.93 -12.94
C ALA A 173 -10.85 -7.80 -12.69
N ARG A 174 -9.64 -7.93 -13.27
CA ARG A 174 -8.64 -6.84 -13.21
C ARG A 174 -9.15 -5.58 -13.90
N LEU A 175 -9.73 -5.70 -15.10
CA LEU A 175 -10.29 -4.54 -15.81
C LEU A 175 -11.38 -3.86 -14.97
N ASP A 176 -12.27 -4.62 -14.33
CA ASP A 176 -13.29 -4.05 -13.44
C ASP A 176 -12.67 -3.29 -12.26
N MET A 177 -11.70 -3.90 -11.57
CA MET A 177 -10.96 -3.25 -10.48
C MET A 177 -10.32 -1.94 -10.95
N LEU A 178 -9.66 -1.93 -12.10
CA LEU A 178 -9.01 -0.73 -12.65
C LEU A 178 -10.03 0.37 -13.01
N LEU A 179 -11.19 0.00 -13.57
CA LEU A 179 -12.29 0.92 -13.84
C LEU A 179 -12.82 1.57 -12.56
N TRP A 180 -12.98 0.79 -11.49
CA TRP A 180 -13.34 1.33 -10.17
C TRP A 180 -12.29 2.29 -9.62
N ARG A 181 -11.01 1.97 -9.77
CA ARG A 181 -9.89 2.81 -9.31
C ARG A 181 -9.64 4.04 -10.19
N GLY A 182 -10.19 4.09 -11.41
CA GLY A 182 -9.94 5.17 -12.36
C GLY A 182 -8.50 5.20 -12.88
N ALA A 183 -7.90 4.03 -13.07
CA ALA A 183 -6.51 3.89 -13.52
C ALA A 183 -6.42 3.87 -15.06
N ASP A 184 -6.70 5.00 -15.72
CA ASP A 184 -6.90 5.11 -17.18
C ASP A 184 -5.78 4.48 -18.03
N GLN A 185 -4.51 4.70 -17.66
CA GLN A 185 -3.38 4.10 -18.37
C GLN A 185 -3.39 2.56 -18.29
N ASN A 186 -3.71 2.00 -17.12
CA ASN A 186 -3.79 0.55 -16.92
C ASN A 186 -5.03 -0.03 -17.64
N ILE A 187 -6.16 0.69 -17.61
CA ILE A 187 -7.37 0.31 -18.36
C ILE A 187 -7.05 0.18 -19.84
N GLY A 188 -6.36 1.17 -20.43
CA GLY A 188 -5.96 1.15 -21.84
C GLY A 188 -5.15 -0.10 -22.22
N ARG A 189 -4.23 -0.55 -21.36
CA ARG A 189 -3.45 -1.78 -21.58
C ARG A 189 -4.28 -3.07 -21.40
N MET A 190 -5.33 -3.03 -20.58
CA MET A 190 -6.19 -4.19 -20.32
C MET A 190 -7.30 -4.39 -21.36
N VAL A 191 -7.81 -3.31 -21.97
CA VAL A 191 -8.90 -3.38 -22.97
C VAL A 191 -8.61 -4.37 -24.11
N PRO A 192 -7.39 -4.46 -24.71
CA PRO A 192 -7.10 -5.45 -25.74
C PRO A 192 -7.24 -6.91 -25.28
N ARG A 193 -7.10 -7.19 -23.97
CA ARG A 193 -6.99 -8.53 -23.37
C ARG A 193 -8.31 -9.16 -22.92
N VAL A 194 -9.43 -8.44 -23.01
CA VAL A 194 -10.76 -8.89 -22.58
C VAL A 194 -11.71 -9.16 -23.76
N SER A 195 -12.85 -9.80 -23.48
CA SER A 195 -13.89 -10.06 -24.47
C SER A 195 -14.50 -8.78 -25.05
N LYS A 196 -15.10 -8.86 -26.24
CA LYS A 196 -15.76 -7.72 -26.91
C LYS A 196 -16.83 -7.06 -26.01
N GLY A 197 -17.57 -7.85 -25.25
CA GLY A 197 -18.58 -7.34 -24.31
C GLY A 197 -17.97 -6.49 -23.19
N TRP A 198 -16.86 -6.93 -22.62
CA TRP A 198 -16.14 -6.15 -21.61
C TRP A 198 -15.44 -4.91 -22.18
N LYS A 199 -14.98 -4.94 -23.44
CA LYS A 199 -14.51 -3.72 -24.13
C LYS A 199 -15.62 -2.69 -24.24
N ALA A 200 -16.82 -3.10 -24.66
CA ALA A 200 -17.98 -2.20 -24.74
C ALA A 200 -18.38 -1.65 -23.36
N LEU A 201 -18.40 -2.50 -22.32
CA LEU A 201 -18.67 -2.10 -20.94
C LEU A 201 -17.66 -1.05 -20.43
N ALA A 202 -16.36 -1.27 -20.66
CA ALA A 202 -15.31 -0.34 -20.27
C ALA A 202 -15.48 1.02 -20.97
N SER A 203 -15.71 1.03 -22.30
CA SER A 203 -15.96 2.24 -23.07
C SER A 203 -17.18 3.02 -22.57
N ALA A 204 -18.29 2.33 -22.28
CA ALA A 204 -19.50 2.95 -21.73
C ALA A 204 -19.24 3.59 -20.37
N ARG A 205 -18.55 2.90 -19.47
CA ARG A 205 -18.20 3.42 -18.13
C ARG A 205 -17.27 4.62 -18.22
N MET A 206 -16.20 4.54 -19.01
CA MET A 206 -15.27 5.66 -19.21
C MET A 206 -15.97 6.86 -19.86
N GLY A 207 -16.84 6.61 -20.85
CA GLY A 207 -17.62 7.66 -21.50
C GLY A 207 -18.59 8.38 -20.54
N LEU A 208 -19.25 7.63 -19.65
CA LEU A 208 -20.18 8.19 -18.66
C LEU A 208 -19.43 9.03 -17.63
N ARG A 209 -18.25 8.55 -17.22
CA ARG A 209 -17.36 9.26 -16.30
C ARG A 209 -16.85 10.57 -16.90
N GLY A 210 -16.33 10.51 -18.13
CA GLY A 210 -15.77 11.65 -18.85
C GLY A 210 -16.81 12.57 -19.51
N ALA A 211 -18.11 12.23 -19.43
CA ALA A 211 -19.21 12.96 -20.07
C ALA A 211 -18.99 13.22 -21.58
N VAL A 212 -18.42 12.22 -22.28
CA VAL A 212 -18.12 12.33 -23.71
C VAL A 212 -19.40 12.44 -24.55
N LYS A 213 -19.31 13.06 -25.73
CA LYS A 213 -20.40 13.05 -26.71
C LYS A 213 -20.67 11.61 -27.19
N GLY A 214 -21.93 11.31 -27.54
CA GLY A 214 -22.31 9.97 -28.03
C GLY A 214 -22.44 8.90 -26.94
N ILE A 215 -22.68 9.31 -25.69
CA ILE A 215 -22.74 8.38 -24.57
C ILE A 215 -23.84 7.32 -24.70
N ASP A 216 -24.98 7.69 -25.27
CA ASP A 216 -26.11 6.77 -25.46
C ASP A 216 -25.73 5.63 -26.41
N THR A 217 -24.94 5.90 -27.45
CA THR A 217 -24.39 4.88 -28.36
C THR A 217 -23.46 3.93 -27.63
N LEU A 218 -22.57 4.45 -26.76
CA LEU A 218 -21.66 3.60 -25.99
C LEU A 218 -22.42 2.71 -25.01
N VAL A 219 -23.43 3.24 -24.33
CA VAL A 219 -24.28 2.46 -23.42
C VAL A 219 -25.10 1.42 -24.17
N ALA A 220 -25.66 1.76 -25.33
CA ALA A 220 -26.42 0.83 -26.17
C ALA A 220 -25.55 -0.31 -26.76
N ALA A 221 -24.25 -0.09 -26.90
CA ALA A 221 -23.30 -1.11 -27.36
C ALA A 221 -22.97 -2.17 -26.30
N VAL A 222 -23.35 -1.96 -25.02
CA VAL A 222 -23.12 -2.93 -23.94
C VAL A 222 -24.07 -4.12 -24.12
N PRO A 223 -23.57 -5.37 -24.18
CA PRO A 223 -24.43 -6.55 -24.31
C PRO A 223 -25.42 -6.73 -23.15
N ASN A 224 -26.56 -7.36 -23.43
CA ASN A 224 -27.64 -7.54 -22.45
C ASN A 224 -27.19 -8.20 -21.14
N ASN A 225 -26.30 -9.20 -21.18
CA ASN A 225 -25.77 -9.86 -19.99
C ASN A 225 -24.89 -8.96 -19.10
N LEU A 226 -24.42 -7.82 -19.62
CA LEU A 226 -23.62 -6.82 -18.89
C LEU A 226 -24.38 -5.50 -18.65
N SER A 227 -25.61 -5.36 -19.17
CA SER A 227 -26.42 -4.14 -19.04
C SER A 227 -26.72 -3.74 -17.58
N ASN A 228 -26.82 -4.73 -16.69
CA ASN A 228 -27.05 -4.56 -15.25
C ASN A 228 -25.76 -4.67 -14.42
N HIS A 229 -24.58 -4.59 -15.06
CA HIS A 229 -23.31 -4.65 -14.34
C HIS A 229 -23.22 -3.51 -13.30
N PRO A 230 -22.87 -3.77 -12.03
CA PRO A 230 -22.85 -2.75 -10.97
C PRO A 230 -22.04 -1.51 -11.33
N GLY A 231 -20.87 -1.72 -11.94
CA GLY A 231 -20.01 -0.63 -12.40
C GLY A 231 -20.64 0.27 -13.47
N LEU A 232 -21.53 -0.26 -14.33
CA LEU A 232 -22.25 0.56 -15.32
C LEU A 232 -23.37 1.35 -14.66
N LEU A 233 -24.15 0.71 -13.78
CA LEU A 233 -25.23 1.35 -13.05
C LEU A 233 -24.72 2.52 -12.20
N PHE A 234 -23.60 2.32 -11.51
CA PHE A 234 -22.92 3.37 -10.75
C PHE A 234 -22.56 4.57 -11.63
N GLU A 235 -21.93 4.35 -12.78
CA GLU A 235 -21.56 5.44 -13.69
C GLU A 235 -22.78 6.18 -14.26
N ARG A 236 -23.88 5.47 -14.55
CA ARG A 236 -25.14 6.10 -15.01
C ARG A 236 -25.74 6.99 -13.93
N MET A 237 -25.75 6.53 -12.69
CA MET A 237 -26.22 7.31 -11.54
C MET A 237 -25.38 8.58 -11.38
N GLN A 238 -24.05 8.45 -11.33
CA GLN A 238 -23.13 9.57 -11.18
C GLN A 238 -23.27 10.59 -12.31
N TRP A 239 -23.40 10.12 -13.56
CA TRP A 239 -23.61 11.00 -14.72
C TRP A 239 -24.94 11.77 -14.63
N ARG A 240 -26.03 11.11 -14.21
CA ARG A 240 -27.33 11.77 -14.02
C ARG A 240 -27.28 12.82 -12.91
N ALA A 241 -26.64 12.50 -11.79
CA ALA A 241 -26.46 13.43 -10.68
C ALA A 241 -25.68 14.68 -11.12
N ARG A 242 -24.58 14.52 -11.87
CA ARG A 242 -23.83 15.64 -12.46
C ARG A 242 -24.70 16.50 -13.38
N LYS A 243 -25.48 15.87 -14.28
CA LYS A 243 -26.40 16.61 -15.17
C LYS A 243 -27.50 17.35 -14.43
N ALA A 244 -28.02 16.79 -13.34
CA ALA A 244 -29.03 17.46 -12.53
C ALA A 244 -28.46 18.71 -11.84
N ALA A 245 -27.26 18.61 -11.24
CA ALA A 245 -26.59 19.74 -10.60
C ALA A 245 -26.33 20.90 -11.56
N THR A 246 -25.99 20.62 -12.83
CA THR A 246 -25.78 21.68 -13.84
C THR A 246 -27.05 22.38 -14.31
N LYS A 247 -28.23 21.83 -14.00
CA LYS A 247 -29.53 22.38 -14.44
C LYS A 247 -30.21 23.25 -13.39
N THR A 248 -29.73 23.27 -12.15
CA THR A 248 -30.26 24.13 -11.08
C THR A 248 -29.62 25.52 -11.19
N PRO A 249 -30.39 26.60 -11.48
CA PRO A 249 -29.86 27.95 -11.41
C PRO A 249 -29.51 28.27 -9.95
N SER A 250 -28.34 28.86 -9.71
CA SER A 250 -28.06 29.55 -8.46
C SER A 250 -29.05 30.70 -8.29
N ASN A 251 -29.95 30.61 -7.32
CA ASN A 251 -30.73 31.75 -6.84
C ASN A 251 -29.84 32.70 -6.04
#